data_AF-A0A117XAD7-F1
#
_entry.id   AF-A0A117XAD7-F1
#
_cell.length_a   1.000
_cell.length_b   1.000
_cell.length_c   1.000
_cell.angle_alpha   90.00
_cell.angle_beta   90.00
_cell.angle_gamma   90.00
#
_symmetry.space_group_name_H-M   'P 1'
#
loop_
_entity.id
_entity.type
_entity.pdbx_description
1 polymer ?
#
loop_
_entity_poly.entity_id
_entity_poly.type
_entity_poly.pdbx_seq_one_letter_code
_entity_poly.pdbx_strand_id
1 'polypeptide(L)'
;MQGAFNEKQTISQILTDAAIGMIPGVGDVTAVRDLLAVSIGMSTEPRKRHEVSEWILLVVLLFALIPVYGGVVKGVGRLALRVTGDAAKDRKLLIEVVHFLNRMGHGDALKWLRSLDVRKYQKPLLDKLKSFCESMHRTIKQVLDARVGKMLPNPWQLQLQTVAGGFDELPKLADKMVPKALDELENKIRVLQNTAYEGEKRSVATGGKPRVERESEAVLEEKVRVRKLPQGRYSANRALLSEASVVAALRAKYGAWIEKGWPDLFRSKTRMPVFENEEVYAAIASFHGEIAAWNAAKLAGKKVFRVFGRKGDIGTESYAGGFYWGLGKAPETPEEWREVFAVLDRFNANGYITIAHLPDNLAELWPEVKAWVGKVAEQYDTEGARLQYLEGGGDQLYADFGAQLRQSITDIGDKMKTGELGAYYEERINGVLFKFYETNWKNVEKLFGYGKTAEDASAASTRKLAQNEVREK
;
A
#
# COMPACT_ATOMS: atom_id res chain seq x y z
N MET A 1 -34.16 -6.65 -2.70
CA MET A 1 -33.45 -7.65 -1.88
C MET A 1 -33.82 -9.04 -2.37
N GLN A 2 -33.03 -9.59 -3.30
CA GLN A 2 -32.96 -11.04 -3.48
C GLN A 2 -31.97 -11.55 -2.44
N GLY A 3 -32.44 -12.45 -1.57
CA GLY A 3 -31.68 -12.93 -0.41
C GLY A 3 -30.55 -13.87 -0.81
N ALA A 4 -29.38 -13.65 -0.20
CA ALA A 4 -28.31 -14.56 0.22
C ALA A 4 -27.89 -15.83 -0.57
N PHE A 5 -28.45 -16.15 -1.75
CA PHE A 5 -27.97 -17.26 -2.57
C PHE A 5 -28.10 -16.91 -4.05
N ASN A 6 -26.96 -16.49 -4.61
CA ASN A 6 -26.75 -16.51 -6.04
C ASN A 6 -26.61 -17.99 -6.45
N GLU A 7 -27.44 -18.49 -7.37
CA GLU A 7 -27.50 -19.91 -7.80
C GLU A 7 -26.21 -20.44 -8.47
N LYS A 8 -25.15 -19.64 -8.51
CA LYS A 8 -23.83 -19.99 -9.05
C LYS A 8 -22.69 -19.94 -8.03
N GLN A 9 -22.99 -19.82 -6.72
CA GLN A 9 -21.93 -19.87 -5.71
C GLN A 9 -21.46 -21.32 -5.46
N THR A 10 -20.18 -21.57 -5.72
CA THR A 10 -19.51 -22.85 -5.41
C THR A 10 -19.34 -23.01 -3.89
N ILE A 11 -19.27 -24.25 -3.39
CA ILE A 11 -19.02 -24.54 -1.95
C ILE A 11 -17.78 -23.80 -1.43
N SER A 12 -16.75 -23.66 -2.27
CA SER A 12 -15.54 -22.89 -1.97
C SER A 12 -15.83 -21.41 -1.69
N GLN A 13 -16.77 -20.79 -2.41
CA GLN A 13 -17.19 -19.41 -2.19
C GLN A 13 -18.00 -19.26 -0.90
N ILE A 14 -18.91 -20.20 -0.61
CA ILE A 14 -19.70 -20.19 0.64
C ILE A 14 -18.77 -20.31 1.87
N LEU A 15 -17.79 -21.22 1.82
CA LEU A 15 -16.81 -21.39 2.89
C LEU A 15 -15.85 -20.20 3.00
N THR A 16 -15.48 -19.59 1.87
CA THR A 16 -14.64 -18.39 1.83
C THR A 16 -15.36 -17.20 2.46
N ASP A 17 -16.62 -16.95 2.07
CA ASP A 17 -17.44 -15.85 2.59
C ASP A 17 -17.70 -16.01 4.10
N ALA A 18 -17.89 -17.25 4.57
CA ALA A 18 -18.03 -17.55 6.00
C ALA A 18 -16.71 -17.40 6.79
N ALA A 19 -15.58 -17.81 6.23
CA ALA A 19 -14.27 -17.73 6.88
C ALA A 19 -13.76 -16.29 7.03
N ILE A 20 -14.03 -15.41 6.04
CA ILE A 20 -13.61 -14.00 6.05
C ILE A 20 -14.22 -13.26 7.25
N GLY A 21 -15.46 -13.57 7.63
CA GLY A 21 -16.13 -12.96 8.78
C GLY A 21 -15.64 -13.44 10.15
N MET A 22 -14.87 -14.53 10.21
CA MET A 22 -14.58 -15.25 11.47
C MET A 22 -13.13 -15.20 11.94
N ILE A 23 -12.19 -14.72 11.12
CA ILE A 23 -10.79 -14.55 11.53
C ILE A 23 -10.53 -13.05 11.79
N PRO A 24 -10.71 -12.55 13.03
CA PRO A 24 -10.46 -11.16 13.35
C PRO A 24 -9.00 -10.79 13.07
N GLY A 25 -8.79 -9.71 12.32
CA GLY A 25 -7.46 -9.18 11.99
C GLY A 25 -6.82 -9.73 10.71
N VAL A 26 -7.51 -10.56 9.91
CA VAL A 26 -7.01 -10.94 8.57
C VAL A 26 -7.42 -9.89 7.55
N GLY A 27 -6.50 -8.99 7.20
CA GLY A 27 -6.70 -7.94 6.21
C GLY A 27 -6.56 -8.38 4.74
N ASP A 28 -6.26 -9.67 4.48
CA ASP A 28 -6.03 -10.19 3.12
C ASP A 28 -6.96 -11.38 2.80
N VAL A 29 -8.08 -11.09 2.15
CA VAL A 29 -9.06 -12.07 1.66
C VAL A 29 -8.43 -13.11 0.73
N THR A 30 -7.36 -12.75 0.02
CA THR A 30 -6.64 -13.66 -0.89
C THR A 30 -5.89 -14.73 -0.10
N ALA A 31 -5.32 -14.38 1.05
CA ALA A 31 -4.62 -15.32 1.91
C ALA A 31 -5.57 -16.37 2.51
N VAL A 32 -6.79 -15.96 2.90
CA VAL A 32 -7.83 -16.89 3.38
C VAL A 32 -8.28 -17.83 2.28
N ARG A 33 -8.52 -17.31 1.07
CA ARG A 33 -8.92 -18.11 -0.09
C ARG A 33 -7.87 -19.16 -0.46
N ASP A 34 -6.61 -18.77 -0.53
CA ASP A 34 -5.50 -19.70 -0.82
C ASP A 34 -5.42 -20.81 0.25
N LEU A 35 -5.52 -20.42 1.53
CA LEU A 35 -5.46 -21.35 2.66
C LEU A 35 -6.61 -22.36 2.62
N LEU A 36 -7.83 -21.90 2.32
CA LEU A 36 -8.99 -22.75 2.14
C LEU A 36 -8.84 -23.69 0.95
N ALA A 37 -8.33 -23.22 -0.19
CA ALA A 37 -8.14 -24.06 -1.37
C ALA A 37 -7.23 -25.26 -1.08
N VAL A 38 -6.09 -25.01 -0.42
CA VAL A 38 -5.14 -26.08 -0.04
C VAL A 38 -5.75 -26.98 1.03
N SER A 39 -6.36 -26.41 2.07
CA SER A 39 -6.93 -27.20 3.17
C SER A 39 -8.12 -28.06 2.73
N ILE A 40 -8.96 -27.55 1.82
CA ILE A 40 -10.06 -28.31 1.21
C ILE A 40 -9.48 -29.43 0.33
N GLY A 41 -8.47 -29.15 -0.50
CA GLY A 41 -7.82 -30.18 -1.31
C GLY A 41 -7.24 -31.31 -0.46
N MET A 42 -6.55 -30.97 0.64
CA MET A 42 -6.07 -31.95 1.62
C MET A 42 -7.21 -32.65 2.36
N SER A 43 -8.35 -31.98 2.55
CA SER A 43 -9.53 -32.56 3.20
C SER A 43 -10.26 -33.56 2.30
N THR A 44 -10.37 -33.29 1.00
CA THR A 44 -11.06 -34.16 0.04
C THR A 44 -10.18 -35.29 -0.48
N GLU A 45 -8.85 -35.13 -0.46
CA GLU A 45 -7.91 -36.12 -0.96
C GLU A 45 -6.96 -36.58 0.16
N PRO A 46 -7.22 -37.73 0.83
CA PRO A 46 -6.41 -38.20 1.95
C PRO A 46 -4.92 -38.38 1.63
N ARG A 47 -4.57 -38.70 0.37
CA ARG A 47 -3.18 -38.83 -0.09
C ARG A 47 -2.38 -37.54 0.14
N LYS A 48 -2.96 -36.38 -0.19
CA LYS A 48 -2.34 -35.05 -0.01
C LYS A 48 -1.96 -34.75 1.45
N ARG A 49 -2.68 -35.32 2.43
CA ARG A 49 -2.36 -35.15 3.86
C ARG A 49 -1.06 -35.84 4.27
N HIS A 50 -0.53 -36.74 3.46
CA HIS A 50 0.73 -37.43 3.74
C HIS A 50 1.90 -36.89 2.89
N GLU A 51 1.63 -35.96 1.98
CA GLU A 51 2.64 -35.35 1.10
C GLU A 51 3.24 -34.10 1.73
N VAL A 52 4.55 -34.11 2.00
CA VAL A 52 5.24 -33.00 2.68
C VAL A 52 5.11 -31.69 1.89
N SER A 53 5.09 -31.74 0.55
CA SER A 53 4.90 -30.57 -0.33
C SER A 53 3.62 -29.79 -0.05
N GLU A 54 2.51 -30.49 0.20
CA GLU A 54 1.21 -29.89 0.54
C GLU A 54 1.28 -29.19 1.90
N TRP A 55 2.01 -29.79 2.86
CA TRP A 55 2.24 -29.17 4.17
C TRP A 55 3.17 -27.95 4.10
N ILE A 56 4.17 -27.94 3.21
CA ILE A 56 5.01 -26.75 3.00
C ILE A 56 4.16 -25.61 2.44
N LEU A 57 3.31 -25.90 1.44
CA LEU A 57 2.39 -24.92 0.89
C LEU A 57 1.43 -24.39 1.96
N LEU A 58 0.87 -25.29 2.79
CA LEU A 58 0.00 -24.93 3.90
C LEU A 58 0.70 -24.02 4.93
N VAL A 59 1.92 -24.36 5.35
CA VAL A 59 2.73 -23.55 6.28
C VAL A 59 3.05 -22.18 5.69
N VAL A 60 3.44 -22.10 4.41
CA VAL A 60 3.68 -20.83 3.71
C VAL A 60 2.44 -19.94 3.71
N LEU A 61 1.25 -20.53 3.58
CA LEU A 61 -0.02 -19.78 3.63
C LEU A 61 -0.39 -19.35 5.05
N LEU A 62 -0.16 -20.19 6.06
CA LEU A 62 -0.40 -19.88 7.47
C LEU A 62 0.45 -18.71 7.97
N PHE A 63 1.66 -18.52 7.44
CA PHE A 63 2.46 -17.33 7.75
C PHE A 63 1.70 -16.03 7.50
N ALA A 64 0.87 -15.93 6.47
CA ALA A 64 0.08 -14.73 6.20
C ALA A 64 -0.99 -14.42 7.26
N LEU A 65 -1.32 -15.37 8.15
CA LEU A 65 -2.23 -15.14 9.28
C LEU A 65 -1.53 -14.55 10.52
N ILE A 66 -0.21 -14.33 10.46
CA ILE A 66 0.58 -13.71 11.54
C ILE A 66 0.76 -12.21 11.24
N PRO A 67 0.22 -11.31 12.08
CA PRO A 67 0.32 -9.86 11.87
C PRO A 67 1.78 -9.35 11.76
N VAL A 68 1.96 -8.23 11.06
CA VAL A 68 3.20 -7.42 10.96
C VAL A 68 4.34 -8.05 10.14
N TYR A 69 4.58 -9.38 10.20
CA TYR A 69 5.71 -10.04 9.53
C TYR A 69 5.33 -11.18 8.57
N GLY A 70 4.09 -11.66 8.63
CA GLY A 70 3.64 -12.87 7.96
C GLY A 70 3.63 -12.84 6.43
N GLY A 71 3.25 -11.71 5.84
CA GLY A 71 3.12 -11.57 4.38
C GLY A 71 4.46 -11.64 3.64
N VAL A 72 5.51 -11.08 4.24
CA VAL A 72 6.87 -11.12 3.66
C VAL A 72 7.43 -12.53 3.74
N VAL A 73 7.30 -13.19 4.90
CA VAL A 73 7.75 -14.58 5.08
C VAL A 73 7.01 -15.52 4.13
N LYS A 74 5.70 -15.34 3.92
CA LYS A 74 4.93 -16.06 2.87
C LYS A 74 5.54 -15.83 1.48
N GLY A 75 5.84 -14.59 1.11
CA GLY A 75 6.38 -14.26 -0.21
C GLY A 75 7.78 -14.85 -0.45
N VAL A 76 8.68 -14.73 0.52
CA VAL A 76 9.99 -15.40 0.48
C VAL A 76 9.83 -16.91 0.45
N GLY A 77 8.92 -17.46 1.26
CA GLY A 77 8.64 -18.89 1.28
C GLY A 77 8.15 -19.43 -0.06
N ARG A 78 7.24 -18.71 -0.75
CA ARG A 78 6.78 -19.07 -2.10
C ARG A 78 7.90 -19.05 -3.13
N LEU A 79 8.83 -18.10 -3.04
CA LEU A 79 9.99 -18.06 -3.94
C LEU A 79 10.98 -19.18 -3.60
N ALA A 80 11.23 -19.44 -2.31
CA ALA A 80 12.11 -20.49 -1.83
C ALA A 80 11.67 -21.89 -2.30
N LEU A 81 10.37 -22.12 -2.52
CA LEU A 81 9.88 -23.37 -3.11
C LEU A 81 10.52 -23.72 -4.47
N ARG A 82 10.95 -22.70 -5.23
CA ARG A 82 11.60 -22.86 -6.55
C ARG A 82 13.09 -23.19 -6.47
N VAL A 83 13.67 -23.26 -5.28
CA VAL A 83 15.07 -23.66 -5.08
C VAL A 83 15.25 -25.09 -5.60
N THR A 84 16.23 -25.27 -6.48
CA THR A 84 16.53 -26.56 -7.11
C THR A 84 17.85 -27.17 -6.66
N GLY A 85 18.71 -26.43 -5.94
CA GLY A 85 20.07 -26.83 -5.61
C GLY A 85 21.07 -26.61 -6.77
N ASP A 86 20.62 -25.94 -7.83
CA ASP A 86 21.46 -25.59 -8.97
C ASP A 86 21.98 -24.18 -8.77
N ALA A 87 23.30 -24.04 -8.65
CA ALA A 87 23.92 -22.77 -8.28
C ALA A 87 23.61 -21.62 -9.26
N ALA A 88 23.36 -21.89 -10.55
CA ALA A 88 23.05 -20.85 -11.53
C ALA A 88 21.59 -20.41 -11.44
N LYS A 89 20.66 -21.36 -11.28
CA LYS A 89 19.23 -21.08 -11.09
C LYS A 89 18.95 -20.43 -9.74
N ASP A 90 19.57 -20.94 -8.68
CA ASP A 90 19.39 -20.43 -7.32
C ASP A 90 19.98 -19.02 -7.16
N ARG A 91 21.03 -18.66 -7.93
CA ARG A 91 21.51 -17.27 -8.03
C ARG A 91 20.49 -16.34 -8.66
N LYS A 92 19.82 -16.75 -9.74
CA LYS A 92 18.75 -15.95 -10.36
C LYS A 92 17.56 -15.82 -9.41
N LEU A 93 17.20 -16.92 -8.75
CA LEU A 93 16.15 -16.94 -7.75
C LEU A 93 16.47 -16.04 -6.54
N LEU A 94 17.73 -16.00 -6.11
CA LEU A 94 18.18 -15.08 -5.06
C LEU A 94 17.98 -13.62 -5.48
N ILE A 95 18.30 -13.27 -6.74
CA ILE A 95 18.03 -11.92 -7.26
C ILE A 95 16.53 -11.63 -7.21
N GLU A 96 15.66 -12.57 -7.60
CA GLU A 96 14.21 -12.43 -7.47
C GLU A 96 13.75 -12.23 -6.02
N VAL A 97 14.33 -12.98 -5.06
CA VAL A 97 14.04 -12.87 -3.63
C VAL A 97 14.50 -11.52 -3.08
N VAL A 98 15.69 -11.06 -3.44
CA VAL A 98 16.20 -9.73 -3.09
C VAL A 98 15.32 -8.65 -3.69
N HIS A 99 14.91 -8.77 -4.95
CA HIS A 99 13.98 -7.84 -5.59
C HIS A 99 12.61 -7.84 -4.90
N PHE A 100 12.11 -9.00 -4.50
CA PHE A 100 10.88 -9.10 -3.71
C PHE A 100 11.02 -8.41 -2.34
N LEU A 101 12.08 -8.71 -1.59
CA LEU A 101 12.33 -8.11 -0.27
C LEU A 101 12.54 -6.59 -0.34
N ASN A 102 13.24 -6.13 -1.38
CA ASN A 102 13.39 -4.72 -1.69
C ASN A 102 12.02 -4.10 -1.98
N ARG A 103 11.17 -4.69 -2.83
CA ARG A 103 9.78 -4.22 -3.07
C ARG A 103 8.96 -4.14 -1.77
N MET A 104 9.21 -5.02 -0.81
CA MET A 104 8.53 -5.04 0.49
C MET A 104 9.09 -4.03 1.52
N GLY A 105 10.15 -3.28 1.21
CA GLY A 105 10.67 -2.22 2.07
C GLY A 105 11.67 -2.67 3.15
N HIS A 106 12.21 -3.89 3.07
CA HIS A 106 13.28 -4.31 3.97
C HIS A 106 14.59 -3.63 3.55
N GLY A 107 15.09 -2.70 4.37
CA GLY A 107 16.28 -1.89 4.08
C GLY A 107 17.44 -2.69 3.48
N ASP A 108 18.02 -3.61 4.25
CA ASP A 108 19.02 -4.58 3.77
C ASP A 108 18.37 -5.96 3.59
N ALA A 109 17.91 -6.23 2.38
CA ALA A 109 17.26 -7.50 2.01
C ALA A 109 18.15 -8.73 2.25
N LEU A 110 19.47 -8.62 2.08
CA LEU A 110 20.39 -9.74 2.31
C LEU A 110 20.57 -10.01 3.80
N LYS A 111 20.73 -8.97 4.61
CA LYS A 111 20.76 -9.07 6.07
C LYS A 111 19.45 -9.61 6.62
N TRP A 112 18.32 -9.15 6.11
CA TRP A 112 17.01 -9.67 6.49
C TRP A 112 16.89 -11.15 6.14
N LEU A 113 17.22 -11.54 4.90
CA LEU A 113 17.17 -12.93 4.45
C LEU A 113 18.07 -13.84 5.29
N ARG A 114 19.27 -13.37 5.70
CA ARG A 114 20.17 -14.10 6.61
C ARG A 114 19.61 -14.26 8.02
N SER A 115 18.88 -13.26 8.50
CA SER A 115 18.27 -13.29 9.83
C SER A 115 17.00 -14.14 9.90
N LEU A 116 16.42 -14.49 8.73
CA LEU A 116 15.21 -15.30 8.65
C LEU A 116 15.51 -16.73 9.13
N ASP A 117 14.73 -17.13 10.13
CA ASP A 117 14.69 -18.49 10.67
C ASP A 117 13.21 -18.83 10.85
N VAL A 118 12.68 -19.64 9.94
CA VAL A 118 11.24 -19.96 9.94
C VAL A 118 10.87 -20.94 11.05
N ARG A 119 11.85 -21.67 11.60
CA ARG A 119 11.62 -22.66 12.68
C ARG A 119 11.19 -21.99 13.98
N LYS A 120 11.60 -20.75 14.22
CA LYS A 120 11.15 -19.94 15.37
C LYS A 120 9.63 -19.79 15.46
N TYR A 121 8.92 -19.93 14.34
CA TYR A 121 7.47 -19.76 14.26
C TYR A 121 6.70 -21.07 14.37
N GLN A 122 7.35 -22.21 14.65
CA GLN A 122 6.71 -23.52 14.71
C GLN A 122 5.49 -23.56 15.64
N LYS A 123 5.64 -23.12 16.89
CA LYS A 123 4.56 -23.13 17.88
C LYS A 123 3.39 -22.21 17.45
N PRO A 124 3.62 -20.92 17.11
CA PRO A 124 2.57 -20.06 16.56
C PRO A 124 1.83 -20.65 15.35
N LEU A 125 2.54 -21.32 14.44
CA LEU A 125 1.94 -21.93 13.26
C LEU A 125 1.08 -23.15 13.59
N LEU A 126 1.53 -24.00 14.52
CA LEU A 126 0.73 -25.11 15.04
C LEU A 126 -0.57 -24.61 15.68
N ASP A 127 -0.48 -23.60 16.53
CA ASP A 127 -1.63 -23.01 17.21
C ASP A 127 -2.61 -22.38 16.21
N LYS A 128 -2.10 -21.66 15.21
CA LYS A 128 -2.91 -21.07 14.14
C LYS A 128 -3.59 -22.11 13.25
N LEU A 129 -2.88 -23.18 12.89
CA LEU A 129 -3.45 -24.27 12.09
C LEU A 129 -4.59 -24.97 12.85
N LYS A 130 -4.34 -25.35 14.11
CA LYS A 130 -5.35 -26.03 14.95
C LYS A 130 -6.60 -25.15 15.12
N SER A 131 -6.40 -23.87 15.46
CA SER A 131 -7.49 -22.89 15.59
C SER A 131 -8.27 -22.66 14.28
N PHE A 132 -7.57 -22.61 13.15
CA PHE A 132 -8.19 -22.51 11.83
C PHE A 132 -9.04 -23.74 11.50
N CYS A 133 -8.49 -24.94 11.64
CA CYS A 133 -9.20 -26.19 11.39
C CYS A 133 -10.43 -26.35 12.27
N GLU A 134 -10.31 -26.09 13.57
CA GLU A 134 -11.44 -26.11 14.50
C GLU A 134 -12.54 -25.12 14.12
N SER A 135 -12.15 -23.92 13.71
CA SER A 135 -13.12 -22.90 13.29
C SER A 135 -13.86 -23.34 12.03
N MET A 136 -13.15 -23.88 11.03
CA MET A 136 -13.77 -24.39 9.82
C MET A 136 -14.68 -25.58 10.07
N HIS A 137 -14.28 -26.53 10.92
CA HIS A 137 -15.13 -27.64 11.30
C HIS A 137 -16.44 -27.15 11.93
N ARG A 138 -16.35 -26.22 12.90
CA ARG A 138 -17.53 -25.63 13.55
C ARG A 138 -18.45 -24.94 12.54
N THR A 139 -17.89 -24.15 11.63
CA THR A 139 -18.67 -23.44 10.59
C THR A 139 -19.39 -24.41 9.67
N ILE A 140 -18.70 -25.44 9.18
CA ILE A 140 -19.32 -26.42 8.28
C ILE A 140 -20.44 -27.18 9.00
N LYS A 141 -20.24 -27.53 10.26
CA LYS A 141 -21.26 -28.18 11.08
C LYS A 141 -22.48 -27.28 11.29
N GLN A 142 -22.28 -26.00 11.61
CA GLN A 142 -23.36 -25.03 11.72
C GLN A 142 -24.15 -24.86 10.41
N VAL A 143 -23.44 -24.84 9.27
CA VAL A 143 -24.08 -24.77 7.95
C VAL A 143 -24.93 -26.02 7.69
N LEU A 144 -24.42 -27.22 7.99
CA LEU A 144 -25.14 -28.48 7.83
C LEU A 144 -26.36 -28.61 8.76
N ASP A 145 -26.26 -28.12 10.00
CA ASP A 145 -27.33 -28.19 11.00
C ASP A 145 -28.43 -27.14 10.78
N ALA A 146 -28.14 -26.06 10.06
CA ALA A 146 -29.10 -25.02 9.73
C ALA A 146 -30.24 -25.53 8.84
N ARG A 147 -31.42 -24.89 8.93
CA ARG A 147 -32.61 -25.25 8.14
C ARG A 147 -32.33 -25.28 6.64
N VAL A 148 -31.49 -24.36 6.16
CA VAL A 148 -31.06 -24.28 4.75
C VAL A 148 -30.06 -25.39 4.41
N GLY A 149 -29.16 -25.77 5.33
CA GLY A 149 -28.23 -26.89 5.15
C GLY A 149 -28.94 -28.23 4.98
N LYS A 150 -30.01 -28.45 5.75
CA LYS A 150 -30.87 -29.65 5.63
C LYS A 150 -31.62 -29.73 4.30
N MET A 151 -31.76 -28.61 3.58
CA MET A 151 -32.39 -28.54 2.25
C MET A 151 -31.38 -28.68 1.10
N LEU A 152 -30.07 -28.79 1.39
CA LEU A 152 -29.05 -28.99 0.35
C LEU A 152 -29.19 -30.38 -0.31
N PRO A 153 -28.90 -30.51 -1.62
CA PRO A 153 -28.84 -31.80 -2.29
C PRO A 153 -27.82 -32.75 -1.64
N ASN A 154 -28.11 -34.05 -1.60
CA ASN A 154 -27.26 -35.09 -0.98
C ASN A 154 -25.76 -35.03 -1.40
N PRO A 155 -25.40 -34.81 -2.68
CA PRO A 155 -23.99 -34.71 -3.06
C PRO A 155 -23.25 -33.56 -2.39
N TRP A 156 -23.93 -32.44 -2.14
CA TRP A 156 -23.36 -31.25 -1.51
C TRP A 156 -23.21 -31.45 0.00
N GLN A 157 -24.19 -32.10 0.65
CA GLN A 157 -24.08 -32.48 2.06
C GLN A 157 -22.90 -33.44 2.28
N LEU A 158 -22.75 -34.45 1.42
CA LEU A 158 -21.65 -35.42 1.50
C LEU A 158 -20.28 -34.74 1.29
N GLN A 159 -20.19 -33.79 0.36
CA GLN A 159 -18.97 -33.00 0.15
C GLN A 159 -18.62 -32.15 1.37
N LEU A 160 -19.59 -31.43 1.95
CA LEU A 160 -19.37 -30.64 3.17
C LEU A 160 -18.94 -31.53 4.35
N GLN A 161 -19.57 -32.70 4.53
CA GLN A 161 -19.17 -33.67 5.56
C GLN A 161 -17.75 -34.20 5.33
N THR A 162 -17.39 -34.48 4.07
CA THR A 162 -16.03 -34.91 3.70
C THR A 162 -15.00 -33.83 4.05
N VAL A 163 -15.31 -32.57 3.74
CA VAL A 163 -14.44 -31.43 4.06
C VAL A 163 -14.34 -31.23 5.58
N ALA A 164 -15.44 -31.31 6.32
CA ALA A 164 -15.45 -31.22 7.78
C ALA A 164 -14.61 -32.32 8.45
N GLY A 165 -14.74 -33.56 7.98
CA GLY A 165 -13.91 -34.67 8.47
C GLY A 165 -12.42 -34.48 8.14
N GLY A 166 -12.10 -33.87 7.01
CA GLY A 166 -10.71 -33.50 6.72
C GLY A 166 -10.14 -32.42 7.64
N PHE A 167 -10.95 -31.43 8.02
CA PHE A 167 -10.57 -30.44 9.03
C PHE A 167 -10.40 -31.04 10.44
N ASP A 168 -11.01 -32.18 10.76
CA ASP A 168 -10.73 -32.91 12.02
C ASP A 168 -9.42 -33.71 11.97
N GLU A 169 -9.01 -34.17 10.78
CA GLU A 169 -7.82 -35.01 10.60
C GLU A 169 -6.53 -34.19 10.48
N LEU A 170 -6.57 -33.00 9.88
CA LEU A 170 -5.40 -32.12 9.73
C LEU A 170 -4.71 -31.79 11.08
N PRO A 171 -5.43 -31.38 12.16
CA PRO A 171 -4.84 -31.14 13.48
C PRO A 171 -4.09 -32.35 14.06
N LYS A 172 -4.57 -33.57 13.79
CA LYS A 172 -3.95 -34.82 14.30
C LYS A 172 -2.59 -35.08 13.65
N LEU A 173 -2.42 -34.63 12.41
CA LEU A 173 -1.16 -34.76 11.66
C LEU A 173 -0.23 -33.55 11.85
N ALA A 174 -0.74 -32.43 12.34
CA ALA A 174 -0.02 -31.16 12.42
C ALA A 174 1.29 -31.25 13.21
N ASP A 175 1.26 -31.87 14.40
CA ASP A 175 2.45 -31.97 15.27
C ASP A 175 3.59 -32.78 14.62
N LYS A 176 3.28 -33.65 13.65
CA LYS A 176 4.27 -34.41 12.88
C LYS A 176 4.68 -33.70 11.59
N MET A 177 3.73 -33.10 10.88
CA MET A 177 3.95 -32.63 9.51
C MET A 177 4.39 -31.16 9.44
N VAL A 178 3.95 -30.30 10.38
CA VAL A 178 4.37 -28.90 10.43
C VAL A 178 5.87 -28.76 10.68
N PRO A 179 6.50 -29.49 11.63
CA PRO A 179 7.96 -29.43 11.80
C PRO A 179 8.71 -29.90 10.54
N LYS A 180 8.28 -30.99 9.91
CA LYS A 180 8.89 -31.50 8.67
C LYS A 180 8.81 -30.48 7.53
N ALA A 181 7.66 -29.85 7.35
CA ALA A 181 7.46 -28.82 6.34
C ALA A 181 8.30 -27.57 6.62
N LEU A 182 8.42 -27.16 7.89
CA LEU A 182 9.29 -26.05 8.29
C LEU A 182 10.76 -26.38 8.07
N ASP A 183 11.19 -27.61 8.35
CA ASP A 183 12.56 -28.03 8.09
C ASP A 183 12.91 -28.00 6.61
N GLU A 184 12.01 -28.48 5.74
CA GLU A 184 12.22 -28.45 4.30
C GLU A 184 12.20 -27.01 3.75
N LEU A 185 11.30 -26.16 4.24
CA LEU A 185 11.25 -24.75 3.89
C LEU A 185 12.52 -24.01 4.35
N GLU A 186 12.96 -24.24 5.59
CA GLU A 186 14.20 -23.68 6.13
C GLU A 186 15.40 -24.13 5.30
N ASN A 187 15.48 -25.41 4.91
CA ASN A 187 16.57 -25.90 4.06
C ASN A 187 16.62 -25.17 2.71
N LYS A 188 15.47 -24.91 2.08
CA LYS A 188 15.39 -24.12 0.84
C LYS A 188 15.81 -22.66 1.08
N ILE A 189 15.41 -22.05 2.19
CA ILE A 189 15.85 -20.70 2.57
C ILE A 189 17.36 -20.66 2.82
N ARG A 190 17.93 -21.69 3.45
CA ARG A 190 19.38 -21.82 3.71
C ARG A 190 20.20 -21.87 2.43
N VAL A 191 19.71 -22.56 1.38
CA VAL A 191 20.35 -22.53 0.06
C VAL A 191 20.43 -21.11 -0.48
N LEU A 192 19.36 -20.32 -0.35
CA LEU A 192 19.35 -18.91 -0.77
C LEU A 192 20.28 -18.04 0.10
N GLN A 193 20.30 -18.25 1.42
CA GLN A 193 21.23 -17.57 2.34
C GLN A 193 22.70 -17.84 2.01
N ASN A 194 23.03 -19.10 1.69
CA ASN A 194 24.38 -19.50 1.30
C ASN A 194 24.76 -18.95 -0.08
N THR A 195 23.81 -18.94 -1.01
CA THR A 195 24.00 -18.34 -2.34
C THR A 195 24.28 -16.84 -2.24
N ALA A 196 23.64 -16.14 -1.29
CA ALA A 196 23.91 -14.74 -1.01
C ALA A 196 25.33 -14.50 -0.49
N TYR A 197 25.79 -15.37 0.41
CA TYR A 197 27.14 -15.34 0.94
C TYR A 197 28.20 -15.60 -0.14
N GLU A 198 27.96 -16.53 -1.07
CA GLU A 198 28.85 -16.76 -2.22
C GLU A 198 28.84 -15.60 -3.23
N GLY A 199 27.69 -14.94 -3.42
CA GLY A 199 27.56 -13.76 -4.27
C GLY A 199 28.40 -12.57 -3.77
N GLU A 200 28.48 -12.38 -2.45
CA GLU A 200 29.34 -11.37 -1.83
C GLU A 200 30.84 -11.68 -1.97
N LYS A 201 31.24 -12.97 -1.98
CA LYS A 201 32.65 -13.38 -2.09
C LYS A 201 33.29 -13.17 -3.47
N ARG A 202 32.52 -12.80 -4.50
CA ARG A 202 33.06 -12.53 -5.83
C ARG A 202 33.10 -11.03 -6.11
N SER A 203 34.27 -10.42 -5.92
CA SER A 203 34.60 -9.18 -6.63
C SER A 203 36.09 -9.08 -6.99
N VAL A 204 36.31 -8.45 -8.15
CA VAL A 204 37.54 -7.88 -8.73
C VAL A 204 38.57 -8.86 -9.29
N ALA A 205 38.55 -9.01 -10.63
CA ALA A 205 39.73 -9.39 -11.39
C ALA A 205 40.65 -8.16 -11.49
N THR A 206 41.58 -8.02 -10.55
CA THR A 206 42.75 -7.16 -10.72
C THR A 206 43.86 -8.00 -11.35
N GLY A 207 44.40 -7.53 -12.47
CA GLY A 207 45.45 -8.24 -13.19
C GLY A 207 46.67 -8.54 -12.33
N GLY A 208 47.02 -9.82 -12.21
CA GLY A 208 48.36 -10.32 -11.91
C GLY A 208 48.83 -10.33 -10.44
N LYS A 209 48.69 -11.50 -9.79
CA LYS A 209 49.39 -12.03 -8.59
C LYS A 209 48.97 -11.54 -7.17
N PRO A 210 49.23 -12.35 -6.12
CA PRO A 210 48.48 -13.53 -5.69
C PRO A 210 47.56 -13.21 -4.49
N ARG A 211 46.53 -14.05 -4.32
CA ARG A 211 45.52 -13.97 -3.25
C ARG A 211 46.15 -13.84 -1.86
N VAL A 212 45.86 -12.73 -1.20
CA VAL A 212 46.00 -12.60 0.26
C VAL A 212 44.59 -12.50 0.82
N GLU A 213 44.17 -13.54 1.54
CA GLU A 213 43.00 -13.48 2.41
C GLU A 213 43.33 -12.52 3.55
N ARG A 214 42.78 -11.30 3.46
CA ARG A 214 42.73 -10.38 4.58
C ARG A 214 41.28 -10.02 4.79
N GLU A 215 40.79 -10.37 5.97
CA GLU A 215 39.63 -9.78 6.63
C GLU A 215 39.88 -8.27 6.75
N SER A 216 39.72 -7.52 5.66
CA SER A 216 39.79 -6.08 5.71
C SER A 216 38.40 -5.59 6.08
N GLU A 217 38.23 -5.29 7.36
CA GLU A 217 37.94 -3.92 7.81
C GLU A 217 37.60 -2.95 6.67
N ALA A 218 36.42 -3.13 6.10
CA ALA A 218 35.58 -2.02 5.71
C ALA A 218 34.38 -2.18 6.67
N VAL A 219 34.38 -1.56 7.84
CA VAL A 219 34.01 -0.14 7.95
C VAL A 219 33.64 0.42 6.58
N LEU A 220 32.58 -0.16 5.99
CA LEU A 220 31.72 0.60 5.11
C LEU A 220 31.25 1.74 6.00
N GLU A 221 31.91 2.89 5.87
CA GLU A 221 31.23 4.16 6.01
C GLU A 221 29.89 3.97 5.34
N GLU A 222 28.87 3.87 6.18
CA GLU A 222 27.50 3.62 5.84
C GLU A 222 26.97 4.86 5.12
N LYS A 223 27.46 5.12 3.91
CA LYS A 223 26.60 5.70 2.89
C LYS A 223 25.60 4.59 2.59
N VAL A 224 24.59 4.50 3.45
CA VAL A 224 23.26 4.00 3.13
C VAL A 224 23.05 4.45 1.69
N ARG A 225 23.16 3.54 0.71
CA ARG A 225 22.72 3.85 -0.64
C ARG A 225 21.23 4.00 -0.49
N VAL A 226 20.80 5.22 -0.17
CA VAL A 226 19.40 5.61 -0.13
C VAL A 226 18.87 5.15 -1.47
N ARG A 227 17.98 4.16 -1.42
CA ARG A 227 17.41 3.56 -2.62
C ARG A 227 16.84 4.71 -3.43
N LYS A 228 17.40 4.97 -4.61
CA LYS A 228 16.85 5.98 -5.51
C LYS A 228 15.46 5.52 -5.88
N LEU A 229 14.45 6.21 -5.35
CA LEU A 229 13.07 5.98 -5.75
C LEU A 229 12.92 6.61 -7.14
N PRO A 230 12.58 5.83 -8.17
CA PRO A 230 12.42 6.37 -9.52
C PRO A 230 11.26 7.35 -9.54
N GLN A 231 11.33 8.38 -10.37
CA GLN A 231 10.20 9.27 -10.59
C GLN A 231 9.17 8.61 -11.52
N GLY A 232 7.90 8.75 -11.18
CA GLY A 232 6.76 8.27 -11.94
C GLY A 232 6.25 9.29 -12.96
N ARG A 233 5.01 9.06 -13.42
CA ARG A 233 4.37 9.87 -14.48
C ARG A 233 4.20 11.33 -14.09
N TYR A 234 3.71 11.60 -12.87
CA TYR A 234 3.55 12.95 -12.34
C TYR A 234 4.69 13.26 -11.37
N SER A 235 5.90 13.29 -11.90
CA SER A 235 7.11 13.54 -11.12
C SER A 235 7.06 14.83 -10.33
N ALA A 236 7.57 14.78 -9.09
CA ALA A 236 7.72 15.97 -8.24
C ALA A 236 8.69 16.97 -8.87
N ASN A 237 8.32 18.25 -8.87
CA ASN A 237 9.20 19.32 -9.30
C ASN A 237 10.47 19.36 -8.44
N ARG A 238 11.63 19.38 -9.11
CA ARG A 238 12.92 19.46 -8.44
C ARG A 238 13.09 20.84 -7.79
N ALA A 239 13.06 20.88 -6.47
CA ALA A 239 13.16 22.10 -5.67
C ALA A 239 14.15 21.94 -4.50
N LEU A 240 15.29 21.31 -4.77
CA LEU A 240 16.32 20.96 -3.79
C LEU A 240 17.04 22.19 -3.25
N LEU A 241 17.15 22.27 -1.93
CA LEU A 241 17.85 23.38 -1.27
C LEU A 241 19.37 23.32 -1.48
N SER A 242 19.92 22.12 -1.68
CA SER A 242 21.32 21.88 -1.99
C SER A 242 21.74 22.41 -3.36
N GLU A 243 20.78 22.60 -4.28
CA GLU A 243 21.03 23.02 -5.66
C GLU A 243 20.79 24.53 -5.84
N ALA A 244 21.80 25.34 -5.48
CA ALA A 244 21.70 26.80 -5.51
C ALA A 244 21.25 27.38 -6.87
N SER A 245 21.68 26.79 -7.99
CA SER A 245 21.28 27.21 -9.34
C SER A 245 19.79 26.96 -9.60
N VAL A 246 19.25 25.82 -9.16
CA VAL A 246 17.82 25.49 -9.26
C VAL A 246 17.00 26.44 -8.38
N VAL A 247 17.44 26.68 -7.15
CA VAL A 247 16.78 27.64 -6.25
C VAL A 247 16.77 29.04 -6.85
N ALA A 248 17.88 29.50 -7.42
CA ALA A 248 17.97 30.80 -8.08
C ALA A 248 17.00 30.90 -9.28
N ALA A 249 16.95 29.86 -10.12
CA ALA A 249 16.02 29.82 -11.25
C ALA A 249 14.54 29.82 -10.82
N LEU A 250 14.19 29.06 -9.78
CA LEU A 250 12.84 29.05 -9.22
C LEU A 250 12.47 30.42 -8.62
N ARG A 251 13.40 31.08 -7.91
CA ARG A 251 13.19 32.42 -7.35
C ARG A 251 13.03 33.47 -8.45
N ALA A 252 13.83 33.40 -9.52
CA ALA A 252 13.67 34.26 -10.67
C ALA A 252 12.30 34.06 -11.35
N LYS A 253 11.81 32.81 -11.41
CA LYS A 253 10.52 32.46 -12.01
C LYS A 253 9.32 32.94 -11.19
N TYR A 254 9.35 32.76 -9.86
CA TYR A 254 8.18 32.99 -9.00
C TYR A 254 8.26 34.24 -8.13
N GLY A 255 9.44 34.83 -7.95
CA GLY A 255 9.69 35.95 -7.03
C GLY A 255 8.79 37.16 -7.29
N ALA A 256 8.72 37.62 -8.54
CA ALA A 256 7.89 38.76 -8.92
C ALA A 256 6.38 38.54 -8.68
N TRP A 257 5.92 37.29 -8.66
CA TRP A 257 4.53 36.97 -8.31
C TRP A 257 4.32 36.98 -6.79
N ILE A 258 5.29 36.44 -6.03
CA ILE A 258 5.26 36.43 -4.56
C ILE A 258 5.28 37.86 -4.02
N GLU A 259 6.10 38.74 -4.59
CA GLU A 259 6.12 40.18 -4.27
C GLU A 259 4.78 40.87 -4.53
N LYS A 260 4.00 40.38 -5.51
CA LYS A 260 2.63 40.83 -5.79
C LYS A 260 1.58 40.20 -4.85
N GLY A 261 2.01 39.44 -3.85
CA GLY A 261 1.15 38.84 -2.82
C GLY A 261 0.68 37.42 -3.12
N TRP A 262 1.25 36.72 -4.11
CA TRP A 262 0.99 35.27 -4.23
C TRP A 262 1.61 34.52 -3.05
N PRO A 263 1.02 33.37 -2.63
CA PRO A 263 1.56 32.58 -1.54
C PRO A 263 3.05 32.25 -1.74
N ASP A 264 3.85 32.40 -0.69
CA ASP A 264 5.28 32.11 -0.77
C ASP A 264 5.53 30.60 -0.91
N LEU A 265 5.93 30.17 -2.12
CA LEU A 265 6.27 28.80 -2.43
C LEU A 265 7.56 28.30 -1.73
N PHE A 266 8.38 29.21 -1.20
CA PHE A 266 9.64 28.90 -0.53
C PHE A 266 9.53 28.82 1.00
N ARG A 267 8.32 29.02 1.54
CA ARG A 267 8.08 29.09 3.00
C ARG A 267 8.31 27.76 3.71
N SER A 268 7.79 26.67 3.17
CA SER A 268 7.80 25.35 3.82
C SER A 268 8.87 24.45 3.22
N LYS A 269 9.59 23.76 4.11
CA LYS A 269 10.62 22.79 3.76
C LYS A 269 10.18 21.41 4.23
N THR A 270 10.54 20.39 3.47
CA THR A 270 10.34 19.00 3.86
C THR A 270 11.45 18.13 3.27
N ARG A 271 11.58 16.90 3.75
CA ARG A 271 12.42 15.87 3.13
C ARG A 271 11.55 14.97 2.29
N MET A 272 11.98 14.69 1.06
CA MET A 272 11.22 13.85 0.14
C MET A 272 12.03 12.60 -0.25
N PRO A 273 11.47 11.38 -0.08
CA PRO A 273 12.15 10.15 -0.43
C PRO A 273 12.61 10.08 -1.90
N VAL A 274 11.84 10.65 -2.83
CA VAL A 274 12.16 10.67 -4.27
C VAL A 274 13.45 11.45 -4.60
N PHE A 275 13.86 12.36 -3.71
CA PHE A 275 15.12 13.07 -3.80
C PHE A 275 16.11 12.61 -2.74
N GLU A 276 16.17 11.30 -2.50
CA GLU A 276 17.12 10.69 -1.55
C GLU A 276 17.01 11.27 -0.12
N ASN A 277 15.79 11.67 0.26
CA ASN A 277 15.48 12.36 1.53
C ASN A 277 16.18 13.72 1.72
N GLU A 278 16.64 14.35 0.65
CA GLU A 278 17.15 15.73 0.69
C GLU A 278 16.03 16.74 0.99
N GLU A 279 16.43 17.91 1.52
CA GLU A 279 15.50 19.02 1.77
C GLU A 279 15.05 19.69 0.48
N VAL A 280 13.74 19.85 0.35
CA VAL A 280 13.08 20.55 -0.76
C VAL A 280 12.08 21.59 -0.26
N TYR A 281 11.76 22.56 -1.11
CA TYR A 281 10.60 23.44 -0.89
C TYR A 281 9.30 22.69 -1.16
N ALA A 282 8.55 22.41 -0.09
CA ALA A 282 7.43 21.47 -0.11
C ALA A 282 6.31 21.90 -1.06
N ALA A 283 5.98 23.19 -1.09
CA ALA A 283 4.92 23.73 -1.94
C ALA A 283 5.29 23.70 -3.43
N ILE A 284 6.58 23.72 -3.80
CA ILE A 284 7.01 23.58 -5.20
C ILE A 284 7.00 22.10 -5.58
N ALA A 285 7.59 21.26 -4.73
CA ALA A 285 7.72 19.83 -4.97
C ALA A 285 6.38 19.07 -4.94
N SER A 286 5.34 19.64 -4.32
CA SER A 286 3.98 19.09 -4.38
C SER A 286 3.36 19.16 -5.77
N PHE A 287 3.90 19.97 -6.69
CA PHE A 287 3.41 20.07 -8.06
C PHE A 287 4.24 19.25 -9.04
N HIS A 288 3.56 18.73 -10.05
CA HIS A 288 4.17 18.19 -11.26
C HIS A 288 4.10 19.23 -12.39
N GLY A 289 5.25 19.51 -13.00
CA GLY A 289 5.33 20.36 -14.19
C GLY A 289 5.04 21.83 -13.90
N GLU A 290 4.18 22.44 -14.71
CA GLU A 290 3.90 23.87 -14.63
C GLU A 290 3.12 24.24 -13.35
N ILE A 291 3.54 25.34 -12.72
CA ILE A 291 2.83 25.99 -11.61
C ILE A 291 2.37 27.36 -12.12
N ALA A 292 1.06 27.51 -12.31
CA ALA A 292 0.44 28.71 -12.86
C ALA A 292 -0.07 29.65 -11.75
N ALA A 293 0.17 30.95 -11.90
CA ALA A 293 -0.39 31.98 -11.02
C ALA A 293 -1.84 32.30 -11.42
N TRP A 294 -2.77 32.05 -10.51
CA TRP A 294 -4.20 32.39 -10.66
C TRP A 294 -4.62 33.42 -9.61
N ASN A 295 -5.50 34.34 -10.00
CA ASN A 295 -6.13 35.32 -9.12
C ASN A 295 -7.64 35.00 -8.97
N ALA A 296 -8.34 35.82 -8.19
CA ALA A 296 -9.78 35.69 -7.97
C ALA A 296 -10.61 35.60 -9.27
N ALA A 297 -10.28 36.38 -10.30
CA ALA A 297 -10.99 36.33 -11.58
C ALA A 297 -10.88 34.97 -12.29
N LYS A 298 -9.72 34.31 -12.25
CA LYS A 298 -9.56 32.96 -12.83
C LYS A 298 -10.20 31.86 -11.97
N LEU A 299 -10.31 32.09 -10.67
CA LEU A 299 -10.92 31.17 -9.72
C LEU A 299 -12.45 31.29 -9.65
N ALA A 300 -13.03 32.39 -10.14
CA ALA A 300 -14.46 32.60 -10.21
C ALA A 300 -15.19 31.43 -10.89
N GLY A 301 -16.31 31.00 -10.29
CA GLY A 301 -17.13 29.89 -10.77
C GLY A 301 -16.52 28.49 -10.57
N LYS A 302 -15.31 28.38 -9.99
CA LYS A 302 -14.68 27.07 -9.75
C LYS A 302 -15.14 26.46 -8.43
N LYS A 303 -14.90 25.16 -8.29
CA LYS A 303 -15.05 24.43 -7.04
C LYS A 303 -13.68 24.04 -6.53
N VAL A 304 -13.49 24.18 -5.23
CA VAL A 304 -12.28 23.71 -4.55
C VAL A 304 -12.70 22.86 -3.36
N PHE A 305 -11.88 21.88 -3.00
CA PHE A 305 -12.24 20.96 -1.94
C PHE A 305 -11.04 20.52 -1.13
N ARG A 306 -11.30 20.01 0.07
CA ARG A 306 -10.28 19.49 0.98
C ARG A 306 -10.87 18.40 1.86
N VAL A 307 -10.19 17.26 1.91
CA VAL A 307 -10.53 16.15 2.79
C VAL A 307 -9.75 16.29 4.10
N PHE A 308 -10.43 16.06 5.21
CA PHE A 308 -9.89 16.18 6.55
C PHE A 308 -10.54 15.14 7.48
N GLY A 309 -10.07 15.06 8.72
CA GLY A 309 -10.64 14.13 9.68
C GLY A 309 -9.84 13.95 10.96
N ARG A 310 -10.41 13.11 11.83
CA ARG A 310 -9.81 12.73 13.11
C ARG A 310 -8.52 11.94 12.88
N LYS A 311 -7.69 11.84 13.92
CA LYS A 311 -6.53 10.95 13.92
C LYS A 311 -6.99 9.51 13.70
N GLY A 312 -6.32 8.80 12.79
CA GLY A 312 -6.55 7.38 12.50
C GLY A 312 -5.48 6.47 13.10
N ASP A 313 -5.33 5.29 12.51
CA ASP A 313 -4.30 4.32 12.90
C ASP A 313 -2.89 4.83 12.54
N ILE A 314 -2.75 5.42 11.36
CA ILE A 314 -1.49 5.95 10.81
C ILE A 314 -1.62 7.47 10.61
N GLY A 315 -2.75 7.91 10.06
CA GLY A 315 -3.00 9.28 9.67
C GLY A 315 -3.10 10.21 10.86
N THR A 316 -2.38 11.32 10.77
CA THR A 316 -2.50 12.41 11.73
C THR A 316 -3.88 13.06 11.65
N GLU A 317 -4.26 13.73 12.73
CA GLU A 317 -5.40 14.63 12.68
C GLU A 317 -5.17 15.72 11.61
N SER A 318 -6.25 16.06 10.91
CA SER A 318 -6.23 17.05 9.83
C SER A 318 -7.46 17.95 9.92
N TYR A 319 -7.34 19.11 9.29
CA TYR A 319 -8.29 20.21 9.44
C TYR A 319 -8.81 20.69 8.09
N ALA A 320 -10.06 21.17 8.08
CA ALA A 320 -10.70 21.75 6.91
C ALA A 320 -10.02 23.05 6.44
N GLY A 321 -9.33 23.76 7.34
CA GLY A 321 -8.46 24.87 6.97
C GLY A 321 -7.06 24.44 6.59
N GLY A 322 -6.53 25.01 5.51
CA GLY A 322 -5.12 24.84 5.12
C GLY A 322 -4.81 25.42 3.75
N PHE A 323 -3.59 25.17 3.29
CA PHE A 323 -3.07 25.78 2.06
C PHE A 323 -3.32 24.94 0.79
N TYR A 324 -3.39 23.62 0.94
CA TYR A 324 -3.57 22.69 -0.17
C TYR A 324 -5.05 22.35 -0.34
N TRP A 325 -5.55 22.50 -1.57
CA TRP A 325 -6.92 22.14 -1.96
C TRP A 325 -6.92 21.46 -3.32
N GLY A 326 -7.84 20.53 -3.52
CA GLY A 326 -8.15 20.02 -4.85
C GLY A 326 -9.00 21.02 -5.64
N LEU A 327 -8.83 21.04 -6.96
CA LEU A 327 -9.55 21.91 -7.88
C LEU A 327 -10.49 21.09 -8.77
N GLY A 328 -11.73 21.54 -8.89
CA GLY A 328 -12.72 20.94 -9.78
C GLY A 328 -13.65 19.94 -9.08
N LYS A 329 -13.84 18.76 -9.69
CA LYS A 329 -14.72 17.72 -9.16
C LYS A 329 -14.09 17.10 -7.91
N ALA A 330 -14.81 17.14 -6.79
CA ALA A 330 -14.41 16.46 -5.57
C ALA A 330 -14.40 14.93 -5.77
N PRO A 331 -13.46 14.20 -5.13
CA PRO A 331 -13.40 12.74 -5.20
C PRO A 331 -14.67 12.13 -4.60
N GLU A 332 -15.20 11.11 -5.26
CA GLU A 332 -16.36 10.35 -4.79
C GLU A 332 -15.94 9.14 -3.97
N THR A 333 -14.72 8.65 -4.21
CA THR A 333 -14.16 7.46 -3.57
C THR A 333 -12.85 7.75 -2.84
N PRO A 334 -12.49 6.94 -1.82
CA PRO A 334 -11.20 7.07 -1.16
C PRO A 334 -10.03 6.75 -2.09
N GLU A 335 -10.23 5.90 -3.10
CA GLU A 335 -9.21 5.58 -4.11
C GLU A 335 -8.86 6.81 -4.94
N GLU A 336 -9.88 7.52 -5.46
CA GLU A 336 -9.67 8.78 -6.20
C GLU A 336 -8.94 9.81 -5.34
N TRP A 337 -9.36 9.96 -4.08
CA TRP A 337 -8.68 10.87 -3.16
C TRP A 337 -7.21 10.50 -2.94
N ARG A 338 -6.92 9.22 -2.67
CA ARG A 338 -5.56 8.76 -2.38
C ARG A 338 -4.68 8.79 -3.62
N GLU A 339 -5.11 8.17 -4.70
CA GLU A 339 -4.24 7.94 -5.86
C GLU A 339 -4.13 9.19 -6.75
N VAL A 340 -5.23 9.90 -7.00
CA VAL A 340 -5.23 11.06 -7.91
C VAL A 340 -4.72 12.34 -7.23
N PHE A 341 -5.04 12.53 -5.94
CA PHE A 341 -4.57 13.69 -5.17
C PHE A 341 -3.36 13.38 -4.29
N ALA A 342 -2.77 12.19 -4.47
CA ALA A 342 -1.52 11.74 -3.84
C ALA A 342 -1.44 11.98 -2.33
N VAL A 343 -2.54 11.83 -1.60
CA VAL A 343 -2.53 12.11 -0.15
C VAL A 343 -2.15 10.86 0.63
N LEU A 344 -0.92 10.84 1.15
CA LEU A 344 -0.40 9.74 1.97
C LEU A 344 -1.28 9.47 3.18
N ASP A 345 -1.33 8.21 3.61
CA ASP A 345 -2.12 7.83 4.79
C ASP A 345 -1.68 8.60 6.03
N ARG A 346 -0.37 8.78 6.21
CA ARG A 346 0.18 9.56 7.33
C ARG A 346 -0.30 11.01 7.37
N PHE A 347 -0.70 11.60 6.23
CA PHE A 347 -1.14 13.01 6.19
C PHE A 347 -2.54 13.21 6.75
N ASN A 348 -3.46 12.27 6.50
CA ASN A 348 -4.79 12.28 7.09
C ASN A 348 -5.44 10.90 7.09
N ALA A 349 -6.28 10.62 8.07
CA ALA A 349 -7.11 9.41 8.10
C ALA A 349 -8.42 9.52 7.30
N ASN A 350 -8.69 10.70 6.71
CA ASN A 350 -9.95 11.09 6.08
C ASN A 350 -11.14 11.08 7.06
N GLY A 351 -12.35 11.16 6.52
CA GLY A 351 -13.59 11.12 7.29
C GLY A 351 -14.58 12.18 6.83
N TYR A 352 -14.07 13.37 6.50
CA TYR A 352 -14.88 14.51 6.12
C TYR A 352 -14.29 15.22 4.90
N ILE A 353 -15.15 15.89 4.14
CA ILE A 353 -14.75 16.73 3.02
C ILE A 353 -15.46 18.06 3.10
N THR A 354 -14.71 19.14 2.86
CA THR A 354 -15.28 20.47 2.61
C THR A 354 -15.15 20.80 1.13
N ILE A 355 -16.21 21.34 0.54
CA ILE A 355 -16.27 21.81 -0.84
C ILE A 355 -16.71 23.27 -0.82
N ALA A 356 -15.84 24.15 -1.31
CA ALA A 356 -16.16 25.56 -1.51
C ALA A 356 -16.60 25.79 -2.95
N HIS A 357 -17.78 26.38 -3.10
CA HIS A 357 -18.33 26.82 -4.38
C HIS A 357 -17.97 28.30 -4.56
N LEU A 358 -16.92 28.56 -5.32
CA LEU A 358 -16.47 29.93 -5.59
C LEU A 358 -17.47 30.59 -6.56
N PRO A 359 -18.13 31.69 -6.18
CA PRO A 359 -19.14 32.33 -7.02
C PRO A 359 -18.49 33.06 -8.21
N ASP A 360 -19.30 33.42 -9.21
CA ASP A 360 -18.82 34.14 -10.39
C ASP A 360 -18.31 35.54 -10.06
N ASN A 361 -18.86 36.18 -9.02
CA ASN A 361 -18.38 37.47 -8.50
C ASN A 361 -17.28 37.33 -7.43
N LEU A 362 -16.50 36.24 -7.45
CA LEU A 362 -15.41 36.02 -6.48
C LEU A 362 -14.42 37.19 -6.45
N ALA A 363 -14.13 37.81 -7.60
CA ALA A 363 -13.22 38.95 -7.66
C ALA A 363 -13.73 40.20 -6.91
N GLU A 364 -15.04 40.34 -6.73
CA GLU A 364 -15.63 41.42 -5.93
C GLU A 364 -15.59 41.08 -4.44
N LEU A 365 -15.91 39.82 -4.11
CA LEU A 365 -15.96 39.36 -2.72
C LEU A 365 -14.55 39.26 -2.14
N TRP A 366 -13.64 38.57 -2.85
CA TRP A 366 -12.30 38.21 -2.41
C TRP A 366 -11.24 38.68 -3.43
N PRO A 367 -11.09 40.00 -3.66
CA PRO A 367 -10.20 40.55 -4.69
C PRO A 367 -8.73 40.16 -4.51
N GLU A 368 -8.29 39.96 -3.27
CA GLU A 368 -6.91 39.64 -2.94
C GLU A 368 -6.55 38.15 -3.05
N VAL A 369 -7.52 37.29 -3.39
CA VAL A 369 -7.25 35.85 -3.47
C VAL A 369 -6.31 35.54 -4.63
N LYS A 370 -5.21 34.89 -4.26
CA LYS A 370 -4.10 34.49 -5.13
C LYS A 370 -3.74 33.04 -4.83
N ALA A 371 -3.60 32.26 -5.89
CA ALA A 371 -3.35 30.83 -5.80
C ALA A 371 -2.30 30.39 -6.83
N TRP A 372 -1.55 29.37 -6.47
CA TRP A 372 -0.76 28.58 -7.40
C TRP A 372 -1.55 27.36 -7.82
N VAL A 373 -1.65 27.09 -9.11
CA VAL A 373 -2.47 26.01 -9.67
C VAL A 373 -1.61 25.11 -10.55
N GLY A 374 -1.83 23.80 -10.48
CA GLY A 374 -1.09 22.83 -11.27
C GLY A 374 -1.48 21.40 -10.93
N LYS A 375 -0.75 20.44 -11.51
CA LYS A 375 -0.97 19.02 -11.26
C LYS A 375 -0.36 18.58 -9.93
N VAL A 376 -1.02 17.67 -9.24
CA VAL A 376 -0.49 17.00 -8.04
C VAL A 376 0.66 16.09 -8.44
N ALA A 377 1.81 16.28 -7.80
CA ALA A 377 2.94 15.37 -7.92
C ALA A 377 2.74 14.08 -7.13
N GLU A 378 3.40 13.04 -7.59
CA GLU A 378 3.56 11.78 -6.89
C GLU A 378 4.04 11.95 -5.45
N GLN A 379 3.64 11.02 -4.58
CA GLN A 379 4.07 10.99 -3.18
C GLN A 379 4.58 9.62 -2.77
N TYR A 380 5.57 9.64 -1.89
CA TYR A 380 6.19 8.45 -1.30
C TYR A 380 6.14 8.53 0.21
N ASP A 381 5.70 7.46 0.85
CA ASP A 381 5.92 7.23 2.27
C ASP A 381 6.85 6.05 2.47
N THR A 382 7.98 6.31 3.14
CA THR A 382 8.99 5.29 3.49
C THR A 382 9.09 5.06 4.99
N GLU A 383 8.33 5.79 5.80
CA GLU A 383 8.39 5.72 7.26
C GLU A 383 7.49 4.59 7.82
N GLY A 384 6.51 4.14 7.03
CA GLY A 384 5.69 2.98 7.35
C GLY A 384 6.41 1.64 7.14
N ALA A 385 5.86 0.56 7.72
CA ALA A 385 6.37 -0.81 7.53
C ALA A 385 6.32 -1.31 6.06
N ARG A 386 5.60 -0.59 5.19
CA ARG A 386 5.48 -0.84 3.74
C ARG A 386 5.57 0.50 3.01
N LEU A 387 6.28 0.52 1.88
CA LEU A 387 6.31 1.68 0.99
C LEU A 387 4.90 1.97 0.46
N GLN A 388 4.45 3.22 0.63
CA GLN A 388 3.28 3.76 -0.05
C GLN A 388 3.75 4.63 -1.21
N TYR A 389 3.25 4.36 -2.42
CA TYR A 389 3.43 5.19 -3.61
C TYR A 389 2.07 5.61 -4.16
N LEU A 390 1.88 6.91 -4.35
CA LEU A 390 0.66 7.48 -4.94
C LEU A 390 1.06 8.29 -6.17
N GLU A 391 0.45 7.99 -7.31
CA GLU A 391 0.87 8.52 -8.62
C GLU A 391 0.53 10.01 -8.79
N GLY A 392 -0.57 10.50 -8.24
CA GLY A 392 -1.00 11.89 -8.38
C GLY A 392 -1.71 12.17 -9.71
N GLY A 393 -1.59 13.41 -10.19
CA GLY A 393 -2.19 13.86 -11.46
C GLY A 393 -3.53 14.61 -11.35
N GLY A 394 -4.10 14.71 -10.16
CA GLY A 394 -5.23 15.61 -9.88
C GLY A 394 -4.85 17.08 -10.07
N ASP A 395 -5.86 17.94 -10.26
CA ASP A 395 -5.64 19.38 -10.23
C ASP A 395 -5.70 19.88 -8.79
N GLN A 396 -4.67 20.62 -8.36
CA GLN A 396 -4.63 21.23 -7.04
C GLN A 396 -4.41 22.73 -7.12
N LEU A 397 -4.68 23.38 -6.01
CA LEU A 397 -4.24 24.72 -5.72
C LEU A 397 -3.49 24.80 -4.38
N TYR A 398 -2.51 25.70 -4.33
CA TYR A 398 -1.86 26.16 -3.13
C TYR A 398 -2.24 27.63 -2.89
N ALA A 399 -3.08 27.88 -1.89
CA ALA A 399 -3.63 29.20 -1.60
C ALA A 399 -3.87 29.41 -0.10
N ASP A 400 -3.68 30.63 0.38
CA ASP A 400 -4.21 31.06 1.66
C ASP A 400 -5.43 31.95 1.39
N PHE A 401 -6.63 31.48 1.76
CA PHE A 401 -7.85 32.28 1.64
C PHE A 401 -8.06 33.25 2.82
N GLY A 402 -7.03 33.43 3.66
CA GLY A 402 -7.01 34.38 4.77
C GLY A 402 -7.18 33.70 6.12
N ALA A 403 -6.53 34.26 7.15
CA ALA A 403 -6.48 33.67 8.48
C ALA A 403 -7.86 33.49 9.13
N GLN A 404 -8.75 34.48 8.98
CA GLN A 404 -10.10 34.42 9.54
C GLN A 404 -10.92 33.29 8.91
N LEU A 405 -10.98 33.23 7.58
CA LEU A 405 -11.71 32.18 6.88
C LEU A 405 -11.14 30.80 7.20
N ARG A 406 -9.81 30.66 7.18
CA ARG A 406 -9.12 29.41 7.55
C ARG A 406 -9.48 28.97 8.97
N GLN A 407 -9.63 29.89 9.91
CA GLN A 407 -10.08 29.58 11.27
C GLN A 407 -11.55 29.15 11.27
N SER A 408 -12.45 29.93 10.65
CA SER A 408 -13.89 29.61 10.61
C SER A 408 -14.18 28.23 10.03
N ILE A 409 -13.57 27.88 8.89
CA ILE A 409 -13.77 26.54 8.30
C ILE A 409 -13.13 25.43 9.15
N THR A 410 -12.05 25.72 9.88
CA THR A 410 -11.44 24.77 10.82
C THR A 410 -12.37 24.50 11.98
N ASP A 411 -12.94 25.55 12.59
CA ASP A 411 -13.88 25.44 13.71
C ASP A 411 -15.13 24.65 13.31
N ILE A 412 -15.69 24.90 12.12
CA ILE A 412 -16.79 24.12 11.56
C ILE A 412 -16.37 22.66 11.37
N GLY A 413 -15.19 22.42 10.79
CA GLY A 413 -14.65 21.07 10.60
C GLY A 413 -14.46 20.32 11.93
N ASP A 414 -14.03 21.01 12.99
CA ASP A 414 -13.89 20.42 14.32
C ASP A 414 -15.24 20.07 14.94
N LYS A 415 -16.25 20.91 14.78
CA LYS A 415 -17.64 20.61 15.18
C LYS A 415 -18.26 19.47 14.37
N MET A 416 -17.95 19.37 13.07
CA MET A 416 -18.32 18.21 12.25
C MET A 416 -17.68 16.94 12.81
N LYS A 417 -16.38 16.99 13.13
CA LYS A 417 -15.68 15.86 13.73
C LYS A 417 -16.35 15.44 15.03
N THR A 418 -16.71 16.33 15.94
CA THR A 418 -17.35 15.98 17.23
C THR A 418 -18.80 15.48 17.10
N GLY A 419 -19.43 15.67 15.93
CA GLY A 419 -20.82 15.30 15.67
C GLY A 419 -21.83 16.39 16.03
N GLU A 420 -21.38 17.58 16.46
CA GLU A 420 -22.25 18.72 16.82
C GLU A 420 -23.11 19.19 15.63
N LEU A 421 -22.58 19.08 14.40
CA LEU A 421 -23.24 19.54 13.17
C LEU A 421 -23.83 18.40 12.32
N GLY A 422 -23.74 17.14 12.76
CA GLY A 422 -24.21 15.98 12.01
C GLY A 422 -23.37 15.62 10.78
N ALA A 423 -23.96 14.84 9.86
CA ALA A 423 -23.26 14.32 8.67
C ALA A 423 -23.17 15.31 7.49
N TYR A 424 -23.93 16.40 7.54
CA TYR A 424 -23.96 17.45 6.52
C TYR A 424 -24.14 18.81 7.16
N TYR A 425 -23.32 19.77 6.74
CA TYR A 425 -23.45 21.17 7.12
C TYR A 425 -23.08 22.08 5.95
N GLU A 426 -23.77 23.20 5.79
CA GLU A 426 -23.38 24.22 4.83
C GLU A 426 -23.48 25.61 5.43
N GLU A 427 -22.54 26.48 5.04
CA GLU A 427 -22.50 27.86 5.50
C GLU A 427 -21.95 28.77 4.41
N ARG A 428 -22.49 29.98 4.33
CA ARG A 428 -21.92 31.05 3.50
C ARG A 428 -20.98 31.89 4.33
N ILE A 429 -19.68 31.78 4.06
CA ILE A 429 -18.65 32.56 4.76
C ILE A 429 -18.11 33.59 3.77
N ASN A 430 -18.27 34.87 4.08
CA ASN A 430 -17.87 35.99 3.22
C ASN A 430 -18.37 35.84 1.76
N GLY A 431 -19.63 35.42 1.59
CA GLY A 431 -20.29 35.27 0.29
C GLY A 431 -20.01 33.94 -0.44
N VAL A 432 -19.04 33.15 -0.01
CA VAL A 432 -18.70 31.84 -0.61
C VAL A 432 -19.42 30.72 0.13
N LEU A 433 -20.06 29.82 -0.61
CA LEU A 433 -20.76 28.67 -0.04
C LEU A 433 -19.79 27.53 0.22
N PHE A 434 -19.66 27.15 1.49
CA PHE A 434 -18.92 25.96 1.93
C PHE A 434 -19.92 24.87 2.29
N LYS A 435 -19.67 23.66 1.79
CA LYS A 435 -20.43 22.46 2.11
C LYS A 435 -19.51 21.43 2.74
N PHE A 436 -19.92 20.90 3.87
CA PHE A 436 -19.18 19.92 4.65
C PHE A 436 -19.98 18.61 4.66
N TYR A 437 -19.31 17.51 4.38
CA TYR A 437 -19.90 16.18 4.33
C TYR A 437 -19.06 15.20 5.14
N GLU A 438 -19.73 14.29 5.84
CA GLU A 438 -19.12 13.02 6.23
C GLU A 438 -19.00 12.13 4.99
N THR A 439 -17.78 11.69 4.69
CA THR A 439 -17.47 10.91 3.49
C THR A 439 -18.01 9.48 3.53
N ASN A 440 -18.22 8.93 4.74
CA ASN A 440 -18.55 7.53 4.98
C ASN A 440 -17.55 6.52 4.37
N TRP A 441 -16.35 6.96 3.98
CA TRP A 441 -15.31 6.09 3.46
C TRP A 441 -14.74 5.22 4.59
N LYS A 442 -14.76 3.89 4.40
CA LYS A 442 -14.29 2.91 5.40
C LYS A 442 -13.02 2.23 4.93
N ASN A 443 -12.17 1.83 5.87
CA ASN A 443 -10.95 1.03 5.63
C ASN A 443 -9.99 1.67 4.60
N VAL A 444 -9.78 2.99 4.69
CA VAL A 444 -8.98 3.74 3.70
C VAL A 444 -7.48 3.59 3.94
N GLU A 445 -7.06 3.59 5.20
CA GLU A 445 -5.64 3.43 5.56
C GLU A 445 -5.14 2.02 5.24
N LYS A 446 -3.86 1.91 4.89
CA LYS A 446 -3.14 0.65 4.55
C LYS A 446 -3.62 -0.03 3.27
N LEU A 447 -4.49 0.62 2.49
CA LEU A 447 -5.13 0.03 1.30
C LEU A 447 -4.51 0.54 -0.02
N PHE A 448 -4.47 1.85 -0.21
CA PHE A 448 -4.10 2.46 -1.49
C PHE A 448 -2.61 2.79 -1.58
N GLY A 449 -2.01 2.50 -2.74
CA GLY A 449 -0.59 2.80 -3.01
C GLY A 449 0.45 1.85 -2.39
N TYR A 450 0.06 0.87 -1.59
CA TYR A 450 1.02 -0.02 -0.92
C TYR A 450 1.52 -1.14 -1.83
N GLY A 451 2.86 -1.28 -1.91
CA GLY A 451 3.49 -2.29 -2.75
C GLY A 451 3.48 -1.97 -4.25
N LYS A 452 3.00 -0.76 -4.62
CA LYS A 452 3.22 -0.15 -5.95
C LYS A 452 4.55 0.61 -5.93
N THR A 453 5.23 0.68 -7.07
CA THR A 453 6.37 1.56 -7.33
C THR A 453 6.11 2.41 -8.57
N ALA A 454 6.84 3.51 -8.75
CA ALA A 454 6.76 4.30 -9.99
C ALA A 454 7.06 3.46 -11.25
N GLU A 455 7.94 2.46 -11.14
CA GLU A 455 8.20 1.51 -12.22
C GLU A 455 6.94 0.73 -12.59
N ASP A 456 6.18 0.23 -11.62
CA ASP A 456 4.92 -0.50 -11.85
C ASP A 456 3.86 0.37 -12.55
N ALA A 457 3.79 1.67 -12.21
CA ALA A 457 2.88 2.62 -12.86
C ALA A 457 3.33 2.97 -14.28
N SER A 458 4.64 3.13 -14.51
CA SER A 458 5.21 3.41 -15.83
C SER A 458 5.16 2.20 -16.79
N ALA A 459 5.18 0.98 -16.26
CA ALA A 459 5.10 -0.26 -17.04
C ALA A 459 3.74 -0.44 -17.75
N ALA A 460 2.68 0.22 -17.25
CA ALA A 460 1.37 0.22 -17.89
C ALA A 460 1.31 1.01 -19.22
N SER A 461 2.36 1.79 -19.57
CA SER A 461 2.40 2.62 -20.78
C SER A 461 3.31 2.11 -21.90
N THR A 462 3.97 0.95 -21.76
CA THR A 462 4.73 0.36 -22.87
C THR A 462 4.47 -1.13 -22.98
N ARG A 463 3.32 -1.48 -23.56
CA ARG A 463 3.30 -2.66 -24.42
C ARG A 463 4.18 -2.32 -25.63
N LYS A 464 5.49 -2.58 -25.51
CA LYS A 464 6.33 -2.77 -26.70
C LYS A 464 5.63 -3.86 -27.51
N LEU A 465 5.00 -3.47 -28.60
CA LEU A 465 4.67 -4.39 -29.68
C LEU A 465 5.95 -5.18 -29.96
N ALA A 466 5.92 -6.47 -29.62
CA ALA A 466 6.98 -7.37 -30.05
C ALA A 466 7.01 -7.32 -31.58
N GLN A 467 8.22 -7.33 -32.15
CA GLN A 467 8.50 -7.24 -33.59
C GLN A 467 7.90 -8.38 -34.45
N ASN A 468 6.91 -9.13 -33.96
CA ASN A 468 6.30 -10.26 -34.66
C ASN A 468 4.84 -10.03 -35.09
N GLU A 469 4.26 -8.83 -34.93
CA GLU A 469 2.89 -8.52 -35.39
C GLU A 469 2.82 -7.65 -36.67
N VAL A 470 3.90 -7.58 -37.48
CA VAL A 470 3.91 -6.90 -38.81
C VAL A 470 4.10 -7.88 -39.97
N ARG A 471 3.75 -9.16 -39.79
CA ARG A 471 3.58 -10.08 -40.93
C ARG A 471 2.28 -10.84 -40.77
N GLU A 472 1.19 -10.18 -41.14
CA GLU A 472 0.06 -10.71 -41.92
C GLU A 472 -1.06 -9.67 -41.99
N LYS A 473 -0.96 -8.80 -43.01
CA LYS A 473 -2.01 -8.27 -43.90
C LYS A 473 -1.64 -6.89 -44.42
#